data_AF-A0A3D4PLU5-F1
#
_entry.id   AF-A0A3D4PLU5-F1
#
_cell.length_a   1.000
_cell.length_b   1.000
_cell.length_c   1.000
_cell.angle_alpha   90.00
_cell.angle_beta   90.00
_cell.angle_gamma   90.00
#
_symmetry.space_group_name_H-M   'P 1'
#
loop_
_entity.id
_entity.type
_entity.pdbx_description
1 polymer ?
#
loop_
_entity_poly.entity_id
_entity_poly.type
_entity_poly.pdbx_seq_one_letter_code
_entity_poly.pdbx_strand_id
1 'polypeptide(L)'
;MVRQDAPYEYCVQESMGTSKQNTNCKPAEDFIMDLKYRRDFRSSVLFRGMLVVCFCSVLMTGTVTAQEEQPVANPLQNFLKKFLNPNNPAPAQNGGDPVEDVEPGEPVDSSIPFVREHKMILDNAKTRVQLGQWPEAIQIYQTMLDSSANSIVQGSDGEYRSVRWEIQRQLALLPEAAREMYLQTYEGLARRMLDDAYTASDIGQIREVAEKYFLTESGQAAANRIASVHVDRGEFAIAALWYERLVKAESELTKDPLWRFKVEAVYQQAGLLQGEERPWEGITKVEEQGLNRRLPGNSLDAVRKAWNTVGEFFNPPLEDWLYPGGAAHRLGQSAGSLPLLLSVWSQPTTEHPQILDQMDQLMDDLEVSQTPVIPAMQPITVNGKIIFRTFEGLCVVDGDSGEILWETRDDISPAMLLTNTAKGVKEIMQQRGVVVRVNGMAVSPYFGHQAEQHPLTNFLFRNAVHGTVSSDGHAVYVIEDNALLSNQSAYNYYSNRSLADNDQYHRDWGTNRLSSYDIETGRQMWSIGGSRVSETIDSP
;
A
#
# COMPACT_ATOMS: atom_id res chain seq x y z
N MET A 1 -15.12 -38.95 23.01
CA MET A 1 -16.24 -39.60 22.26
C MET A 1 -16.94 -38.50 21.48
N VAL A 2 -16.40 -38.06 20.34
CA VAL A 2 -16.59 -38.62 18.98
C VAL A 2 -18.06 -38.72 18.57
N ARG A 3 -18.49 -37.76 17.74
CA ARG A 3 -19.42 -37.89 16.61
C ARG A 3 -18.88 -36.88 15.57
N GLN A 4 -18.08 -37.27 14.58
CA GLN A 4 -18.41 -37.96 13.32
C GLN A 4 -19.59 -37.33 12.57
N ASP A 5 -19.26 -36.34 11.74
CA ASP A 5 -20.01 -35.98 10.54
C ASP A 5 -19.17 -36.41 9.32
N ALA A 6 -19.78 -37.25 8.47
CA ALA A 6 -19.18 -37.84 7.28
C ALA A 6 -19.33 -36.91 6.06
N PRO A 7 -18.42 -36.99 5.06
CA PRO A 7 -18.33 -36.05 3.94
C PRO A 7 -19.23 -36.41 2.76
N TYR A 8 -19.55 -35.40 1.95
CA TYR A 8 -20.28 -35.50 0.69
C TYR A 8 -19.44 -36.22 -0.39
N GLU A 9 -19.95 -37.33 -0.92
CA GLU A 9 -19.43 -38.04 -2.09
C GLU A 9 -19.89 -37.40 -3.41
N TYR A 10 -18.95 -37.22 -4.33
CA TYR A 10 -19.20 -36.93 -5.75
C TYR A 10 -19.58 -38.21 -6.49
N CYS A 11 -20.72 -38.22 -7.18
CA CYS A 11 -21.08 -39.28 -8.12
C CYS A 11 -20.88 -38.82 -9.57
N VAL A 12 -19.91 -39.44 -10.23
CA VAL A 12 -19.74 -39.43 -11.69
C VAL A 12 -20.80 -40.33 -12.32
N GLN A 13 -21.52 -39.86 -13.34
CA GLN A 13 -22.27 -40.73 -14.25
C GLN A 13 -22.03 -40.34 -15.70
N GLU A 14 -21.34 -41.22 -16.41
CA GLU A 14 -21.43 -41.35 -17.87
C GLU A 14 -22.80 -41.91 -18.25
N SER A 15 -23.46 -41.36 -19.27
CA SER A 15 -24.24 -42.16 -20.22
C SER A 15 -24.57 -41.41 -21.50
N MET A 16 -24.26 -42.06 -22.63
CA MET A 16 -24.70 -41.72 -23.98
C MET A 16 -26.22 -41.95 -24.17
N GLY A 17 -26.84 -41.19 -25.08
CA GLY A 17 -27.84 -41.73 -26.02
C GLY A 17 -29.35 -41.48 -25.79
N THR A 18 -29.88 -40.48 -26.50
CA THR A 18 -31.18 -40.43 -27.23
C THR A 18 -32.51 -40.87 -26.55
N SER A 19 -33.47 -39.95 -26.39
CA SER A 19 -34.67 -39.80 -27.25
C SER A 19 -35.68 -38.78 -26.68
N LYS A 20 -36.47 -38.16 -27.56
CA LYS A 20 -37.50 -37.15 -27.28
C LYS A 20 -38.78 -37.79 -26.75
N GLN A 21 -39.43 -37.20 -25.74
CA GLN A 21 -40.89 -37.00 -25.72
C GLN A 21 -41.33 -36.00 -24.65
N ASN A 22 -42.21 -35.08 -25.05
CA ASN A 22 -42.93 -34.10 -24.21
C ASN A 22 -43.90 -34.79 -23.25
N THR A 23 -44.03 -34.28 -22.03
CA THR A 23 -45.35 -34.09 -21.37
C THR A 23 -45.24 -33.10 -20.20
N ASN A 24 -46.23 -32.22 -20.14
CA ASN A 24 -46.40 -31.12 -19.19
C ASN A 24 -46.59 -31.58 -17.73
N CYS A 25 -45.94 -30.89 -16.80
CA CYS A 25 -46.46 -30.60 -15.46
C CYS A 25 -45.92 -29.24 -14.99
N LYS A 26 -46.82 -28.26 -14.76
CA LYS A 26 -46.52 -27.05 -13.97
C LYS A 26 -46.61 -27.41 -12.47
N PRO A 27 -45.84 -26.73 -11.61
CA PRO A 27 -46.52 -25.83 -10.67
C PRO A 27 -45.76 -24.54 -10.28
N ALA A 28 -46.57 -23.58 -9.81
CA ALA A 28 -46.32 -22.47 -8.87
C ALA A 28 -45.18 -21.46 -9.15
N GLU A 29 -45.60 -20.31 -9.67
CA GLU A 29 -44.94 -19.01 -9.49
C GLU A 29 -45.22 -18.51 -8.07
N ASP A 30 -44.18 -18.03 -7.36
CA ASP A 30 -44.31 -16.92 -6.41
C ASP A 30 -43.00 -16.12 -6.34
N PHE A 31 -43.09 -14.91 -6.90
CA PHE A 31 -42.49 -13.64 -6.49
C PHE A 31 -40.97 -13.53 -6.22
N ILE A 32 -40.23 -13.15 -7.28
CA ILE A 32 -39.08 -12.24 -7.19
C ILE A 32 -39.50 -10.92 -7.88
N MET A 33 -39.68 -9.85 -7.10
CA MET A 33 -39.78 -8.46 -7.55
C MET A 33 -38.36 -7.88 -7.63
N ASP A 34 -37.82 -7.54 -8.80
CA ASP A 34 -38.04 -6.32 -9.61
C ASP A 34 -36.93 -5.30 -9.34
N LEU A 35 -35.88 -5.35 -10.16
CA LEU A 35 -34.93 -4.26 -10.37
C LEU A 35 -34.94 -3.91 -11.86
N LYS A 36 -35.91 -3.07 -12.23
CA LYS A 36 -36.02 -2.45 -13.55
C LYS A 36 -35.28 -1.11 -13.60
N TYR A 37 -34.61 -0.92 -14.74
CA TYR A 37 -34.27 0.34 -15.42
C TYR A 37 -33.10 1.17 -14.82
N ARG A 38 -32.10 1.64 -15.59
CA ARG A 38 -32.15 2.17 -16.96
C ARG A 38 -30.98 1.69 -17.82
N ARG A 39 -31.35 1.40 -19.06
CA ARG A 39 -30.54 1.21 -20.26
C ARG A 39 -30.65 2.51 -21.03
N ASP A 40 -29.52 3.14 -21.40
CA ASP A 40 -29.38 3.97 -22.62
C ASP A 40 -27.99 4.63 -22.64
N PHE A 41 -27.05 4.07 -23.41
CA PHE A 41 -26.29 4.86 -24.37
C PHE A 41 -25.73 3.94 -25.47
N ARG A 42 -26.09 4.25 -26.71
CA ARG A 42 -25.78 3.48 -27.91
C ARG A 42 -24.33 3.71 -28.33
N SER A 43 -23.58 2.63 -28.53
CA SER A 43 -22.30 2.61 -29.24
C SER A 43 -22.53 2.60 -30.74
N SER A 44 -22.04 3.61 -31.44
CA SER A 44 -21.84 3.58 -32.89
C SER A 44 -20.58 4.38 -33.22
N VAL A 45 -19.68 3.75 -33.99
CA VAL A 45 -18.68 4.28 -34.95
C VAL A 45 -17.50 3.29 -34.94
N LEU A 46 -17.59 2.22 -35.74
CA LEU A 46 -17.02 2.11 -37.09
C LEU A 46 -15.48 2.16 -37.12
N PHE A 47 -14.91 0.95 -37.10
CA PHE A 47 -13.58 0.60 -37.57
C PHE A 47 -13.37 1.10 -39.01
N ARG A 48 -12.36 1.95 -39.22
CA ARG A 48 -11.66 2.08 -40.51
C ARG A 48 -10.17 2.12 -40.25
N GLY A 49 -9.49 1.08 -40.74
CA GLY A 49 -8.04 1.04 -40.82
C GLY A 49 -7.52 2.09 -41.79
N MET A 50 -6.41 2.72 -41.42
CA MET A 50 -5.53 3.37 -42.37
C MET A 50 -4.09 3.17 -41.92
N LEU A 51 -3.39 2.38 -42.73
CA LEU A 51 -1.99 2.01 -42.62
C LEU A 51 -1.19 3.21 -43.17
N VAL A 52 -0.52 3.97 -42.31
CA VAL A 52 0.37 5.06 -42.73
C VAL A 52 1.81 4.56 -42.62
N VAL A 53 2.36 4.18 -43.77
CA VAL A 53 3.80 3.97 -43.96
C VAL A 53 4.42 5.35 -44.21
N CYS A 54 5.15 5.89 -43.24
CA CYS A 54 5.99 7.07 -43.44
C CYS A 54 7.44 6.63 -43.65
N PHE A 55 7.87 6.66 -44.90
CA PHE A 55 9.27 6.69 -45.30
C PHE A 55 9.81 8.10 -45.05
N CYS A 56 10.77 8.28 -44.15
CA CYS A 56 11.61 9.47 -44.10
C CYS A 56 13.06 9.06 -43.82
N SER A 57 13.83 9.00 -44.89
CA SER A 57 15.29 8.96 -44.89
C SER A 57 15.80 10.33 -45.35
N VAL A 58 16.31 11.16 -44.43
CA VAL A 58 17.31 12.22 -44.73
C VAL A 58 18.17 12.46 -43.47
N LEU A 59 19.48 12.31 -43.66
CA LEU A 59 20.55 12.75 -42.76
C LEU A 59 20.47 14.26 -42.50
N MET A 60 20.42 14.69 -41.23
CA MET A 60 20.98 15.97 -40.80
C MET A 60 21.47 15.89 -39.35
N THR A 61 22.78 16.10 -39.20
CA THR A 61 23.47 16.40 -37.95
C THR A 61 22.99 17.75 -37.42
N GLY A 62 22.20 17.73 -36.36
CA GLY A 62 21.81 18.92 -35.60
C GLY A 62 21.93 18.61 -34.12
N THR A 63 22.90 19.23 -33.47
CA THR A 63 23.06 19.23 -32.00
C THR A 63 21.85 19.91 -31.38
N VAL A 64 20.96 19.13 -30.79
CA VAL A 64 19.90 19.65 -29.92
C VAL A 64 20.54 19.97 -28.57
N THR A 65 20.76 21.26 -28.32
CA THR A 65 21.03 21.77 -26.98
C THR A 65 19.75 21.57 -26.15
N ALA A 66 19.78 20.65 -25.20
CA ALA A 66 18.77 20.52 -24.17
C ALA A 66 18.68 21.85 -23.42
N GLN A 67 17.56 22.54 -23.57
CA GLN A 67 17.23 23.72 -22.81
C GLN A 67 16.67 23.20 -21.49
N GLU A 68 17.46 23.29 -20.42
CA GLU A 68 17.03 22.96 -19.06
C GLU A 68 15.76 23.76 -18.73
N GLU A 69 14.63 23.05 -18.60
CA GLU A 69 13.45 23.62 -17.95
C GLU A 69 13.84 23.96 -16.50
N GLN A 70 13.91 25.25 -16.22
CA GLN A 70 14.13 25.76 -14.88
C GLN A 70 13.05 25.20 -13.94
N PRO A 71 13.42 24.69 -12.75
CA PRO A 71 12.45 24.17 -11.80
C PRO A 71 11.46 25.28 -11.45
N VAL A 72 10.16 24.97 -11.54
CA VAL A 72 9.06 25.85 -11.11
C VAL A 72 9.35 26.31 -9.69
N ALA A 73 9.61 27.61 -9.53
CA ALA A 73 10.00 28.18 -8.25
C ALA A 73 8.96 27.84 -7.18
N ASN A 74 9.40 27.22 -6.09
CA ASN A 74 8.52 26.83 -5.00
C ASN A 74 7.84 28.11 -4.44
N PRO A 75 6.50 28.23 -4.45
CA PRO A 75 5.81 29.43 -3.98
C PRO A 75 6.15 29.75 -2.52
N LEU A 76 6.48 28.72 -1.73
CA LEU A 76 6.96 28.87 -0.37
C LEU A 76 8.35 29.56 -0.33
N GLN A 77 9.28 29.22 -1.22
CA GLN A 77 10.59 29.89 -1.30
C GLN A 77 10.46 31.39 -1.64
N ASN A 78 9.51 31.76 -2.51
CA ASN A 78 9.28 33.15 -2.87
C ASN A 78 8.54 33.94 -1.76
N PHE A 79 7.58 33.30 -1.09
CA PHE A 79 6.96 33.85 0.12
C PHE A 79 8.00 34.06 1.23
N LEU A 80 8.88 33.08 1.45
CA LEU A 80 9.96 33.12 2.44
C LEU A 80 10.93 34.27 2.22
N LYS A 81 11.38 34.51 0.98
CA LYS A 81 12.26 35.65 0.64
C LYS A 81 11.62 36.99 1.01
N LYS A 82 10.30 37.10 0.93
CA LYS A 82 9.55 38.33 1.21
C LYS A 82 9.24 38.50 2.70
N PHE A 83 8.95 37.42 3.41
CA PHE A 83 8.57 37.45 4.84
C PHE A 83 9.75 37.43 5.80
N LEU A 84 10.86 36.76 5.44
CA LEU A 84 12.08 36.73 6.26
C LEU A 84 12.95 37.98 6.06
N ASN A 85 12.70 38.80 5.03
CA ASN A 85 13.59 39.91 4.68
C ASN A 85 12.85 41.23 4.32
N PRO A 86 12.14 41.89 5.26
CA PRO A 86 11.41 43.11 4.91
C PRO A 86 12.28 44.37 4.80
N ASN A 87 13.52 44.39 5.31
CA ASN A 87 14.45 45.53 5.18
C ASN A 87 15.88 45.15 5.61
N ASN A 88 16.79 44.92 4.65
CA ASN A 88 18.21 45.27 4.84
C ASN A 88 18.89 45.47 3.47
N PRO A 89 19.68 46.53 3.27
CA PRO A 89 20.57 46.65 2.11
C PRO A 89 21.67 45.58 2.21
N ALA A 90 22.28 45.24 1.06
CA ALA A 90 23.30 44.19 0.90
C ALA A 90 24.35 44.12 2.04
N PRO A 91 24.83 42.92 2.42
CA PRO A 91 25.72 42.78 3.57
C PRO A 91 27.07 43.45 3.28
N ALA A 92 27.40 44.43 4.12
CA ALA A 92 28.76 44.93 4.26
C ALA A 92 29.63 43.86 4.92
N GLN A 93 30.85 43.69 4.41
CA GLN A 93 31.85 42.79 4.96
C GLN A 93 32.34 43.27 6.33
N ASN A 94 32.56 42.29 7.21
CA ASN A 94 33.41 42.26 8.41
C ASN A 94 32.82 42.74 9.74
N GLY A 95 32.96 41.83 10.72
CA GLY A 95 32.85 42.09 12.16
C GLY A 95 32.52 40.79 12.88
N GLY A 96 33.53 40.11 13.42
CA GLY A 96 33.33 38.88 14.18
C GLY A 96 32.62 39.16 15.49
N ASP A 97 31.43 38.60 15.65
CA ASP A 97 30.74 38.49 16.93
C ASP A 97 30.89 37.08 17.50
N PRO A 98 30.85 36.93 18.84
CA PRO A 98 31.15 35.66 19.50
C PRO A 98 30.07 34.64 19.13
N VAL A 99 30.51 33.43 18.83
CA VAL A 99 29.65 32.26 18.67
C VAL A 99 28.95 32.05 20.02
N GLU A 100 27.67 32.41 20.12
CA GLU A 100 26.80 31.88 21.16
C GLU A 100 26.82 30.35 21.04
N ASP A 101 27.08 29.68 22.17
CA ASP A 101 27.01 28.24 22.29
C ASP A 101 25.59 27.78 21.96
N VAL A 102 25.37 27.45 20.68
CA VAL A 102 24.19 26.71 20.24
C VAL A 102 24.30 25.34 20.86
N GLU A 103 23.44 25.04 21.84
CA GLU A 103 23.32 23.68 22.38
C GLU A 103 23.27 22.68 21.23
N PRO A 104 24.04 21.57 21.30
CA PRO A 104 24.09 20.60 20.23
C PRO A 104 22.67 20.06 20.03
N GLY A 105 22.03 20.47 18.93
CA GLY A 105 20.71 20.01 18.57
C GLY A 105 20.70 18.48 18.52
N GLU A 106 19.70 17.88 19.17
CA GLU A 106 19.51 16.43 19.18
C GLU A 106 19.69 15.86 17.76
N PRO A 107 20.43 14.75 17.60
CA PRO A 107 20.64 14.14 16.29
C PRO A 107 19.30 13.67 15.75
N VAL A 108 18.70 14.48 14.89
CA VAL A 108 17.51 14.09 14.13
C VAL A 108 17.97 12.99 13.17
N ASP A 109 17.42 11.80 13.31
CA ASP A 109 17.59 10.69 12.39
C ASP A 109 17.41 11.19 10.94
N SER A 110 18.44 11.04 10.11
CA SER A 110 18.45 11.53 8.73
C SER A 110 17.41 10.85 7.84
N SER A 111 16.81 9.74 8.28
CA SER A 111 15.71 9.06 7.59
C SER A 111 14.35 9.73 7.81
N ILE A 112 14.22 10.60 8.82
CA ILE A 112 13.01 11.38 9.05
C ILE A 112 12.98 12.54 8.05
N PRO A 113 11.86 12.77 7.32
CA PRO A 113 11.70 13.91 6.41
C PRO A 113 11.56 15.22 7.18
N PHE A 114 12.61 15.63 7.89
CA PHE A 114 12.72 16.85 8.67
C PHE A 114 13.27 17.98 7.80
N VAL A 115 12.53 19.09 7.74
CA VAL A 115 12.92 20.28 7.00
C VAL A 115 13.08 21.43 7.99
N ARG A 116 14.32 21.84 8.23
CA ARG A 116 14.66 22.86 9.24
C ARG A 116 13.93 24.18 8.99
N GLU A 117 13.75 24.54 7.73
CA GLU A 117 13.05 25.74 7.28
C GLU A 117 11.59 25.74 7.74
N HIS A 118 10.90 24.59 7.66
CA HIS A 118 9.51 24.50 8.09
C HIS A 118 9.37 24.70 9.61
N LYS A 119 10.32 24.20 10.41
CA LYS A 119 10.38 24.47 11.86
C LYS A 119 10.55 25.98 12.13
N MET A 120 11.48 26.63 11.45
CA MET A 120 11.72 28.08 11.61
C MET A 120 10.49 28.92 11.26
N ILE A 121 9.74 28.56 10.22
CA ILE A 121 8.51 29.27 9.83
C ILE A 121 7.43 29.11 10.91
N LEU A 122 7.26 27.91 11.44
CA LEU A 122 6.30 27.66 12.53
C LEU A 122 6.66 28.45 13.79
N ASP A 123 7.94 28.51 14.16
CA ASP A 123 8.38 29.26 15.33
C ASP A 123 8.21 30.78 15.14
N ASN A 124 8.38 31.29 13.91
CA ASN A 124 8.02 32.67 13.57
C ASN A 124 6.51 32.90 13.73
N ALA A 125 5.66 32.02 13.19
CA ALA A 125 4.20 32.13 13.34
C ALA A 125 3.78 32.16 14.83
N LYS A 126 4.34 31.27 15.67
CA LYS A 126 4.12 31.29 17.13
C LYS A 126 4.51 32.62 17.76
N THR A 127 5.66 33.18 17.37
CA THR A 127 6.13 34.47 17.86
C THR A 127 5.13 35.58 17.50
N ARG A 128 4.59 35.57 16.27
CA ARG A 128 3.55 36.52 15.84
C ARG A 128 2.26 36.40 16.67
N VAL A 129 1.83 35.17 16.99
CA VAL A 129 0.69 34.93 17.88
C VAL A 129 0.94 35.56 19.26
N GLN A 130 2.12 35.35 19.83
CA GLN A 130 2.51 35.90 21.15
C GLN A 130 2.55 37.43 21.14
N LEU A 131 2.94 38.05 20.03
CA LEU A 131 2.97 39.50 19.83
C LEU A 131 1.59 40.10 19.50
N GLY A 132 0.52 39.30 19.43
CA GLY A 132 -0.82 39.77 19.07
C GLY A 132 -1.01 40.06 17.57
N GLN A 133 -0.06 39.67 16.73
CA GLN A 133 -0.08 39.86 15.28
C GLN A 133 -0.78 38.67 14.61
N TRP A 134 -2.07 38.52 14.93
CA TRP A 134 -2.87 37.37 14.52
C TRP A 134 -3.09 37.25 13.01
N PRO A 135 -3.38 38.33 12.25
CA PRO A 135 -3.57 38.24 10.80
C PRO A 135 -2.36 37.65 10.08
N GLU A 136 -1.15 38.10 10.46
CA GLU A 136 0.11 37.63 9.88
C GLU A 136 0.40 36.18 10.26
N ALA A 137 0.16 35.80 11.51
CA ALA A 137 0.33 34.42 11.96
C ALA A 137 -0.60 33.46 11.21
N ILE A 138 -1.88 33.82 11.09
CA ILE A 138 -2.89 33.06 10.34
C ILE A 138 -2.49 32.91 8.88
N GLN A 139 -2.00 33.98 8.24
CA GLN A 139 -1.55 33.92 6.86
C GLN A 139 -0.35 32.96 6.68
N ILE A 140 0.61 32.97 7.60
CA ILE A 140 1.74 32.03 7.58
C ILE A 140 1.23 30.59 7.69
N TYR A 141 0.36 30.30 8.66
CA TYR A 141 -0.22 28.98 8.84
C TYR A 141 -0.96 28.49 7.58
N GLN A 142 -1.83 29.33 7.01
CA GLN A 142 -2.58 28.93 5.82
C GLN A 142 -1.66 28.70 4.61
N THR A 143 -0.66 29.57 4.41
CA THR A 143 0.29 29.43 3.30
C THR A 143 1.06 28.11 3.39
N MET A 144 1.43 27.68 4.60
CA MET A 144 2.08 26.39 4.82
C MET A 144 1.15 25.19 4.58
N LEU A 145 -0.14 25.31 4.95
CA LEU A 145 -1.14 24.28 4.65
C LEU A 145 -1.38 24.14 3.14
N ASP A 146 -1.41 25.27 2.43
CA ASP A 146 -1.64 25.32 0.98
C ASP A 146 -0.46 24.72 0.19
N SER A 147 0.77 24.95 0.64
CA SER A 147 2.00 24.45 -0.02
C SER A 147 2.23 22.95 0.14
N SER A 148 1.37 22.23 0.88
CA SER A 148 1.42 20.78 1.02
C SER A 148 2.73 20.22 1.61
N ALA A 149 3.25 20.84 2.67
CA ALA A 149 4.46 20.35 3.34
C ALA A 149 4.21 18.98 4.01
N ASN A 150 4.80 17.92 3.45
CA ASN A 150 4.77 16.54 4.00
C ASN A 150 5.91 16.26 5.00
N SER A 151 6.56 17.30 5.54
CA SER A 151 7.65 17.13 6.48
C SER A 151 7.15 16.88 7.91
N ILE A 152 8.06 16.37 8.74
CA ILE A 152 7.83 16.15 10.17
C ILE A 152 8.54 17.25 10.97
N VAL A 153 7.94 17.65 12.09
CA VAL A 153 8.52 18.54 13.10
C VAL A 153 8.35 17.93 14.48
N GLN A 154 9.28 18.22 15.37
CA GLN A 154 9.16 17.88 16.78
C GLN A 154 8.34 18.97 17.49
N GLY A 155 7.27 18.55 18.17
CA GLY A 155 6.45 19.43 19.00
C GLY A 155 7.20 19.92 20.24
N SER A 156 6.60 20.88 20.96
CA SER A 156 7.15 21.38 22.22
C SER A 156 7.19 20.33 23.34
N ASP A 157 6.43 19.26 23.19
CA ASP A 157 6.36 18.07 24.05
C ASP A 157 7.38 16.99 23.67
N GLY A 158 8.23 17.24 22.66
CA GLY A 158 9.23 16.28 22.18
C GLY A 158 8.71 15.25 21.18
N GLU A 159 7.40 15.21 20.93
CA GLU A 159 6.79 14.24 20.00
C GLU A 159 6.89 14.70 18.54
N TYR A 160 7.27 13.78 17.65
CA TYR A 160 7.32 14.03 16.21
C TYR A 160 5.93 13.97 15.57
N ARG A 161 5.56 15.00 14.80
CA ARG A 161 4.28 15.09 14.09
C ARG A 161 4.47 15.72 12.71
N SER A 162 3.51 15.49 11.81
CA SER A 162 3.52 16.20 10.53
C SER A 162 3.34 17.70 10.75
N VAL A 163 3.97 18.51 9.91
CA VAL A 163 3.84 19.98 9.94
C VAL A 163 2.38 20.40 9.85
N ARG A 164 1.58 19.76 8.99
CA ARG A 164 0.14 20.05 8.88
C ARG A 164 -0.58 19.87 10.21
N TRP A 165 -0.31 18.77 10.91
CA TRP A 165 -0.96 18.49 12.18
C TRP A 165 -0.55 19.51 13.25
N GLU A 166 0.72 19.86 13.32
CA GLU A 166 1.20 20.86 14.27
C GLU A 166 0.61 22.26 13.98
N ILE A 167 0.44 22.64 12.70
CA ILE A 167 -0.26 23.88 12.33
C ILE A 167 -1.72 23.85 12.79
N GLN A 168 -2.45 22.78 12.50
CA GLN A 168 -3.86 22.65 12.90
C GLN A 168 -4.02 22.72 14.42
N ARG A 169 -3.12 22.09 15.18
CA ARG A 169 -3.08 22.19 16.63
C ARG A 169 -2.83 23.62 17.10
N GLN A 170 -1.87 24.33 16.50
CA GLN A 170 -1.60 25.73 16.86
C GLN A 170 -2.77 26.66 16.52
N LEU A 171 -3.44 26.44 15.37
CA LEU A 171 -4.67 27.14 15.00
C LEU A 171 -5.79 26.92 16.02
N ALA A 172 -5.96 25.69 16.51
CA ALA A 172 -6.95 25.37 17.55
C ALA A 172 -6.62 26.03 18.91
N LEU A 173 -5.33 26.20 19.22
CA LEU A 173 -4.84 26.86 20.44
C LEU A 173 -4.81 28.39 20.35
N LEU A 174 -5.19 28.99 19.22
CA LEU A 174 -5.27 30.44 19.08
C LEU A 174 -6.24 31.05 20.11
N PRO A 175 -5.97 32.28 20.58
CA PRO A 175 -6.93 33.07 21.34
C PRO A 175 -8.28 33.16 20.61
N GLU A 176 -9.38 33.22 21.35
CA GLU A 176 -10.74 33.20 20.81
C GLU A 176 -10.96 34.23 19.68
N ALA A 177 -10.56 35.49 19.89
CA ALA A 177 -10.66 36.53 18.88
C ALA A 177 -9.86 36.24 17.59
N ALA A 178 -8.70 35.60 17.70
CA ALA A 178 -7.89 35.19 16.55
C ALA A 178 -8.51 34.00 15.82
N ARG A 179 -9.12 33.07 16.56
CA ARG A 179 -9.85 31.93 16.00
C ARG A 179 -11.08 32.40 15.23
N GLU A 180 -11.86 33.33 15.78
CA GLU A 180 -13.00 33.93 15.09
C GLU A 180 -12.56 34.62 13.79
N MET A 181 -11.44 35.34 13.81
CA MET A 181 -10.86 35.94 12.61
C MET A 181 -10.52 34.89 11.55
N TYR A 182 -9.90 33.78 11.93
CA TYR A 182 -9.63 32.66 11.01
C TYR A 182 -10.94 32.12 10.41
N LEU A 183 -11.94 31.85 11.24
CA LEU A 183 -13.23 31.31 10.79
C LEU A 183 -13.96 32.26 9.84
N GLN A 184 -14.01 33.56 10.15
CA GLN A 184 -14.61 34.58 9.28
C GLN A 184 -13.90 34.68 7.93
N THR A 185 -12.59 34.45 7.91
CA THR A 185 -11.77 34.55 6.69
C THR A 185 -11.94 33.32 5.80
N TYR A 186 -11.96 32.11 6.38
CA TYR A 186 -11.79 30.87 5.61
C TYR A 186 -13.04 30.00 5.50
N GLU A 187 -14.06 30.13 6.35
CA GLU A 187 -15.27 29.28 6.27
C GLU A 187 -15.98 29.43 4.92
N GLY A 188 -16.14 30.65 4.39
CA GLY A 188 -16.80 30.87 3.11
C GLY A 188 -16.06 30.22 1.92
N LEU A 189 -14.71 30.23 1.96
CA LEU A 189 -13.88 29.58 0.95
C LEU A 189 -13.95 28.05 1.09
N ALA A 190 -13.79 27.53 2.31
CA ALA A 190 -13.84 26.10 2.61
C ALA A 190 -15.17 25.48 2.20
N ARG A 191 -16.29 26.17 2.49
CA ARG A 191 -17.64 25.75 2.10
C ARG A 191 -17.79 25.63 0.60
N ARG A 192 -17.38 26.67 -0.14
CA ARG A 192 -17.44 26.66 -1.60
C ARG A 192 -16.61 25.53 -2.19
N MET A 193 -15.38 25.34 -1.70
CA MET A 193 -14.53 24.24 -2.16
C MET A 193 -15.13 22.88 -1.86
N LEU A 194 -15.78 22.72 -0.70
CA LEU A 194 -16.46 21.48 -0.34
C LEU A 194 -17.67 21.20 -1.23
N ASP A 195 -18.49 22.21 -1.50
CA ASP A 195 -19.65 22.11 -2.39
C ASP A 195 -19.24 21.76 -3.83
N ASP A 196 -18.18 22.40 -4.33
CA ASP A 196 -17.59 22.11 -5.64
C ASP A 196 -17.06 20.66 -5.68
N ALA A 197 -16.37 20.21 -4.62
CA ALA A 197 -15.86 18.85 -4.50
C ALA A 197 -16.98 17.80 -4.44
N TYR A 198 -18.07 18.06 -3.72
CA TYR A 198 -19.24 17.19 -3.71
C TYR A 198 -19.91 17.11 -5.08
N THR A 199 -20.04 18.24 -5.77
CA THR A 199 -20.61 18.29 -7.13
C THR A 199 -19.78 17.49 -8.12
N ALA A 200 -18.45 17.56 -8.00
CA ALA A 200 -17.51 16.80 -8.82
C ALA A 200 -17.34 15.34 -8.38
N SER A 201 -17.86 14.95 -7.20
CA SER A 201 -17.57 13.66 -6.54
C SER A 201 -16.07 13.40 -6.38
N ASP A 202 -15.28 14.46 -6.16
CA ASP A 202 -13.84 14.41 -6.06
C ASP A 202 -13.39 14.23 -4.60
N ILE A 203 -13.12 12.98 -4.21
CA ILE A 203 -12.66 12.64 -2.86
C ILE A 203 -11.30 13.29 -2.54
N GLY A 204 -10.46 13.53 -3.56
CA GLY A 204 -9.18 14.21 -3.39
C GLY A 204 -9.38 15.65 -2.92
N GLN A 205 -10.30 16.38 -3.56
CA GLN A 205 -10.64 17.74 -3.13
C GLN A 205 -11.32 17.79 -1.77
N ILE A 206 -12.19 16.82 -1.44
CA ILE A 206 -12.77 16.74 -0.07
C ILE A 206 -11.64 16.57 0.97
N ARG A 207 -10.65 15.74 0.67
CA ARG A 207 -9.47 15.58 1.55
C ARG A 207 -8.69 16.87 1.68
N GLU A 208 -8.46 17.60 0.59
CA GLU A 208 -7.79 18.89 0.66
C GLU A 208 -8.52 19.88 1.56
N VAL A 209 -9.86 19.94 1.50
CA VAL A 209 -10.64 20.81 2.39
C VAL A 209 -10.48 20.38 3.86
N ALA A 210 -10.54 19.08 4.14
CA ALA A 210 -10.34 18.53 5.47
C ALA A 210 -8.94 18.84 6.03
N GLU A 211 -7.90 18.82 5.20
CA GLU A 211 -6.52 19.04 5.62
C GLU A 211 -6.16 20.54 5.71
N LYS A 212 -6.64 21.38 4.79
CA LYS A 212 -6.29 22.81 4.73
C LYS A 212 -7.16 23.69 5.62
N TYR A 213 -8.41 23.30 5.88
CA TYR A 213 -9.38 24.14 6.57
C TYR A 213 -10.01 23.43 7.77
N PHE A 214 -9.31 22.48 8.39
CA PHE A 214 -9.84 21.62 9.47
C PHE A 214 -10.53 22.37 10.62
N LEU A 215 -10.07 23.58 10.95
CA LEU A 215 -10.66 24.39 12.03
C LEU A 215 -12.07 24.91 11.68
N THR A 216 -12.42 24.99 10.39
CA THR A 216 -13.71 25.49 9.90
C THR A 216 -14.80 24.40 9.97
N GLU A 217 -16.08 24.78 10.01
CA GLU A 217 -17.20 23.82 10.04
C GLU A 217 -17.18 22.94 8.78
N SER A 218 -16.93 23.58 7.63
CA SER A 218 -16.79 22.90 6.35
C SER A 218 -15.59 21.94 6.33
N GLY A 219 -14.47 22.31 6.94
CA GLY A 219 -13.30 21.42 7.08
C GLY A 219 -13.59 20.19 7.95
N GLN A 220 -14.30 20.37 9.06
CA GLN A 220 -14.71 19.26 9.92
C GLN A 220 -15.73 18.33 9.24
N ALA A 221 -16.68 18.90 8.49
CA ALA A 221 -17.62 18.12 7.68
C ALA A 221 -16.89 17.31 6.61
N ALA A 222 -15.90 17.89 5.94
CA ALA A 222 -15.03 17.21 4.98
C ALA A 222 -14.24 16.07 5.65
N ALA A 223 -13.64 16.31 6.82
CA ALA A 223 -12.92 15.30 7.60
C ALA A 223 -13.82 14.11 7.97
N ASN A 224 -15.05 14.38 8.43
CA ASN A 224 -16.05 13.36 8.72
C ASN A 224 -16.43 12.53 7.48
N ARG A 225 -16.51 13.18 6.31
CA ARG A 225 -16.75 12.50 5.03
C ARG A 225 -15.58 11.58 4.65
N ILE A 226 -14.33 12.06 4.77
CA ILE A 226 -13.13 11.25 4.53
C ILE A 226 -13.08 10.05 5.47
N ALA A 227 -13.32 10.26 6.77
CA ALA A 227 -13.42 9.18 7.74
C ALA A 227 -14.47 8.14 7.31
N SER A 228 -15.64 8.60 6.85
CA SER A 228 -16.70 7.71 6.36
C SER A 228 -16.29 6.90 5.12
N VAL A 229 -15.53 7.49 4.18
CA VAL A 229 -14.99 6.77 3.03
C VAL A 229 -14.00 5.68 3.47
N HIS A 230 -13.18 5.95 4.48
CA HIS A 230 -12.28 4.94 5.05
C HIS A 230 -13.06 3.81 5.73
N VAL A 231 -14.15 4.12 6.43
CA VAL A 231 -15.07 3.10 6.98
C VAL A 231 -15.66 2.22 5.88
N ASP A 232 -16.13 2.81 4.79
CA ASP A 232 -16.72 2.06 3.66
C ASP A 232 -15.70 1.10 3.00
N ARG A 233 -14.40 1.38 3.15
CA ARG A 233 -13.28 0.55 2.65
C ARG A 233 -12.78 -0.48 3.68
N GLY A 234 -13.30 -0.48 4.90
CA GLY A 234 -12.80 -1.32 6.00
C GLY A 234 -11.49 -0.80 6.62
N GLU A 235 -11.06 0.41 6.31
CA GLU A 235 -9.84 1.05 6.83
C GLU A 235 -10.12 1.73 8.18
N PHE A 236 -10.58 0.95 9.16
CA PHE A 236 -11.11 1.47 10.43
C PHE A 236 -10.09 2.23 11.27
N ALA A 237 -8.81 1.82 11.27
CA ALA A 237 -7.75 2.53 11.99
C ALA A 237 -7.54 3.95 11.42
N ILE A 238 -7.55 4.10 10.10
CA ILE A 238 -7.41 5.41 9.44
C ILE A 238 -8.65 6.27 9.73
N ALA A 239 -9.85 5.69 9.67
CA ALA A 239 -11.07 6.39 10.03
C ALA A 239 -11.05 6.87 11.49
N ALA A 240 -10.58 6.02 12.42
CA ALA A 240 -10.46 6.36 13.84
C ALA A 240 -9.55 7.57 14.06
N LEU A 241 -8.41 7.68 13.35
CA LEU A 241 -7.54 8.86 13.43
C LEU A 241 -8.25 10.17 13.05
N TRP A 242 -9.10 10.15 12.03
CA TRP A 242 -9.90 11.31 11.66
C TRP A 242 -10.98 11.64 12.69
N TYR A 243 -11.64 10.62 13.23
CA TYR A 243 -12.63 10.80 14.28
C TYR A 243 -12.02 11.34 15.57
N GLU A 244 -10.84 10.84 15.97
CA GLU A 244 -10.10 11.33 17.12
C GLU A 244 -9.84 12.84 17.01
N ARG A 245 -9.42 13.29 15.82
CA ARG A 245 -9.19 14.72 15.55
C ARG A 245 -10.47 15.54 15.72
N LEU A 246 -11.60 15.05 15.20
CA LEU A 246 -12.89 15.72 15.34
C LEU A 246 -13.33 15.82 16.80
N VAL A 247 -13.03 14.80 17.62
CA VAL A 247 -13.34 14.88 19.04
C VAL A 247 -12.40 15.82 19.80
N LYS A 248 -11.09 15.75 19.55
CA LYS A 248 -10.11 16.69 20.13
C LYS A 248 -10.39 18.15 19.78
N ALA A 249 -11.03 18.39 18.63
CA ALA A 249 -11.46 19.72 18.19
C ALA A 249 -12.84 20.14 18.71
N GLU A 250 -13.48 19.31 19.55
CA GLU A 250 -14.83 19.54 20.09
C GLU A 250 -15.87 19.86 18.99
N SER A 251 -15.76 19.17 17.85
CA SER A 251 -16.64 19.39 16.69
C SER A 251 -18.12 19.28 17.08
N GLU A 252 -18.98 20.11 16.50
CA GLU A 252 -20.45 20.01 16.69
C GLU A 252 -21.00 18.62 16.34
N LEU A 253 -20.33 17.90 15.44
CA LEU A 253 -20.67 16.51 15.08
C LEU A 253 -20.61 15.55 16.28
N THR A 254 -19.75 15.82 17.27
CA THR A 254 -19.60 14.99 18.46
C THR A 254 -20.85 14.98 19.34
N LYS A 255 -21.72 15.99 19.20
CA LYS A 255 -22.98 16.08 19.93
C LYS A 255 -24.04 15.12 19.38
N ASP A 256 -23.97 14.74 18.10
CA ASP A 256 -24.93 13.84 17.48
C ASP A 256 -24.78 12.40 18.03
N PRO A 257 -25.80 11.84 18.70
CA PRO A 257 -25.75 10.47 19.21
C PRO A 257 -25.53 9.41 18.12
N LEU A 258 -26.04 9.63 16.91
CA LEU A 258 -25.84 8.68 15.80
C LEU A 258 -24.39 8.69 15.33
N TRP A 259 -23.77 9.87 15.30
CA TRP A 259 -22.35 10.01 15.00
C TRP A 259 -21.49 9.31 16.05
N ARG A 260 -21.77 9.54 17.35
CA ARG A 260 -21.08 8.85 18.45
C ARG A 260 -21.22 7.33 18.38
N PHE A 261 -22.40 6.83 18.04
CA PHE A 261 -22.62 5.40 17.80
C PHE A 261 -21.75 4.85 16.67
N LYS A 262 -21.70 5.56 15.54
CA LYS A 262 -20.87 5.18 14.39
C LYS A 262 -19.40 5.11 14.79
N VAL A 263 -18.91 6.16 15.45
CA VAL A 263 -17.51 6.26 15.86
C VAL A 263 -17.15 5.18 16.87
N GLU A 264 -17.99 4.92 17.87
CA GLU A 264 -17.76 3.87 18.86
C GLU A 264 -17.46 2.53 18.20
N ALA A 265 -18.29 2.11 17.23
CA ALA A 265 -18.04 0.84 16.59
C ALA A 265 -16.89 0.89 15.58
N VAL A 266 -16.55 2.03 14.96
CA VAL A 266 -15.30 2.15 14.20
C VAL A 266 -14.08 1.93 15.10
N TYR A 267 -14.08 2.49 16.31
CA TYR A 267 -13.01 2.25 17.29
C TYR A 267 -12.97 0.80 17.77
N GLN A 268 -14.14 0.16 17.91
CA GLN A 268 -14.22 -1.27 18.18
C GLN A 268 -13.57 -2.09 17.07
N GLN A 269 -13.91 -1.79 15.81
CA GLN A 269 -13.35 -2.46 14.63
C GLN A 269 -11.85 -2.17 14.46
N ALA A 270 -11.38 -1.01 14.91
CA ALA A 270 -9.97 -0.64 14.90
C ALA A 270 -9.18 -1.24 16.07
N GLY A 271 -9.82 -1.90 17.05
CA GLY A 271 -9.13 -2.42 18.24
C GLY A 271 -8.72 -1.38 19.28
N LEU A 272 -9.17 -0.13 19.11
CA LEU A 272 -8.76 1.02 19.89
C LEU A 272 -9.66 1.27 21.11
N LEU A 273 -10.53 0.31 21.46
CA LEU A 273 -11.40 0.42 22.65
C LEU A 273 -10.70 0.11 23.98
N GLN A 274 -9.47 -0.40 23.95
CA GLN A 274 -8.69 -0.71 25.16
C GLN A 274 -8.05 0.59 25.68
N GLY A 275 -8.69 1.26 26.65
CA GLY A 275 -8.21 2.50 27.28
C GLY A 275 -9.23 3.08 28.28
N GLU A 276 -8.77 3.91 29.23
CA GLU A 276 -9.59 4.43 30.36
C GLU A 276 -10.47 5.64 30.02
N GLU A 277 -10.27 6.32 28.88
CA GLU A 277 -11.07 7.48 28.49
C GLU A 277 -11.56 7.33 27.05
N ARG A 278 -12.89 7.40 26.83
CA ARG A 278 -13.41 7.58 25.47
C ARG A 278 -13.83 9.04 25.29
N PRO A 279 -13.27 9.76 24.32
CA PRO A 279 -13.64 11.15 24.06
C PRO A 279 -15.14 11.37 23.71
N TRP A 280 -15.89 10.32 23.33
CA TRP A 280 -17.30 10.37 22.92
C TRP A 280 -18.27 9.70 23.92
N GLU A 281 -17.88 9.59 25.19
CA GLU A 281 -18.51 8.72 26.19
C GLU A 281 -20.05 8.76 26.24
N GLY A 282 -20.63 7.59 25.93
CA GLY A 282 -21.97 7.16 26.32
C GLY A 282 -23.12 7.73 25.50
N ILE A 283 -23.75 6.89 24.69
CA ILE A 283 -25.14 7.14 24.29
C ILE A 283 -25.99 6.96 25.55
N THR A 284 -26.64 8.03 26.00
CA THR A 284 -27.54 7.95 27.14
C THR A 284 -28.74 7.06 26.79
N LYS A 285 -29.39 6.46 27.80
CA LYS A 285 -30.60 5.64 27.57
C LYS A 285 -31.70 6.39 26.80
N VAL A 286 -31.79 7.72 26.97
CA VAL A 286 -32.76 8.57 26.27
C VAL A 286 -32.38 8.71 24.79
N GLU A 287 -31.11 8.97 24.50
CA GLU A 287 -30.61 9.03 23.13
C GLU A 287 -30.73 7.68 22.43
N GLU A 288 -30.44 6.59 23.13
CA GLU A 288 -30.59 5.23 22.64
C GLU A 288 -32.04 4.94 22.25
N GLN A 289 -33.01 5.28 23.11
CA GLN A 289 -34.44 5.17 22.80
C GLN A 289 -34.84 6.04 21.61
N GLY A 290 -34.27 7.25 21.48
CA GLY A 290 -34.50 8.15 20.35
C GLY A 290 -33.97 7.56 19.04
N LEU A 291 -32.78 6.99 19.05
CA LEU A 291 -32.15 6.33 17.91
C LEU A 291 -32.90 5.05 17.50
N ASN A 292 -33.30 4.22 18.48
CA ASN A 292 -34.08 3.01 18.25
C ASN A 292 -35.41 3.28 17.52
N ARG A 293 -36.00 4.48 17.67
CA ARG A 293 -37.20 4.89 16.92
C ARG A 293 -36.92 5.31 15.49
N ARG A 294 -35.69 5.77 15.19
CA ARG A 294 -35.27 6.30 13.89
C ARG A 294 -34.67 5.23 12.99
N LEU A 295 -34.19 4.13 13.56
CA LEU A 295 -33.56 3.03 12.83
C LEU A 295 -34.63 2.04 12.32
N PRO A 296 -34.71 1.78 11.00
CA PRO A 296 -35.64 0.78 10.49
C PRO A 296 -35.19 -0.63 10.90
N GLY A 297 -36.05 -1.32 11.65
CA GLY A 297 -36.04 -2.79 11.71
C GLY A 297 -34.94 -3.46 12.54
N ASN A 298 -34.52 -2.92 13.68
CA ASN A 298 -34.09 -3.61 14.91
C ASN A 298 -33.24 -2.65 15.75
N SER A 299 -33.29 -2.78 17.07
CA SER A 299 -32.58 -1.93 18.04
C SER A 299 -31.11 -1.67 17.69
N LEU A 300 -30.53 -0.63 18.29
CA LEU A 300 -29.10 -0.34 18.28
C LEU A 300 -28.25 -1.57 18.62
N ASP A 301 -28.74 -2.44 19.50
CA ASP A 301 -28.10 -3.72 19.80
C ASP A 301 -28.00 -4.64 18.58
N ALA A 302 -29.04 -4.71 17.74
CA ALA A 302 -29.01 -5.51 16.53
C ALA A 302 -28.07 -4.90 15.48
N VAL A 303 -28.01 -3.57 15.38
CA VAL A 303 -27.05 -2.88 14.51
C VAL A 303 -25.62 -3.13 15.01
N ARG A 304 -25.38 -3.02 16.32
CA ARG A 304 -24.10 -3.33 16.96
C ARG A 304 -23.71 -4.79 16.68
N LYS A 305 -24.66 -5.72 16.78
CA LYS A 305 -24.43 -7.14 16.46
C LYS A 305 -24.09 -7.35 14.98
N ALA A 306 -24.80 -6.70 14.06
CA ALA A 306 -24.52 -6.80 12.62
C ALA A 306 -23.13 -6.25 12.27
N TRP A 307 -22.71 -5.17 12.91
CA TRP A 307 -21.35 -4.65 12.78
C TRP A 307 -20.30 -5.54 13.43
N ASN A 308 -20.61 -6.20 14.56
CA ASN A 308 -19.70 -7.18 15.15
C ASN A 308 -19.50 -8.43 14.29
N THR A 309 -20.45 -8.81 13.44
CA THR A 309 -20.24 -9.86 12.43
C THR A 309 -19.14 -9.47 11.42
N VAL A 310 -18.98 -8.17 11.14
CA VAL A 310 -17.85 -7.65 10.35
C VAL A 310 -16.57 -7.59 11.22
N GLY A 311 -16.71 -7.53 12.54
CA GLY A 311 -15.60 -7.53 13.50
C GLY A 311 -15.00 -8.90 13.83
N GLU A 312 -15.56 -10.01 13.32
CA GLU A 312 -14.88 -11.32 13.38
C GLU A 312 -13.58 -11.36 12.55
N PHE A 313 -13.30 -10.30 11.77
CA PHE A 313 -12.03 -10.04 11.10
C PHE A 313 -11.06 -9.17 11.93
N PHE A 314 -11.40 -8.83 13.18
CA PHE A 314 -10.49 -8.11 14.06
C PHE A 314 -9.41 -9.05 14.58
N ASN A 315 -8.15 -8.67 14.37
CA ASN A 315 -7.04 -9.25 15.09
C ASN A 315 -6.48 -8.23 16.08
N PRO A 316 -6.30 -8.59 17.36
CA PRO A 316 -5.48 -7.77 18.26
C PRO A 316 -4.09 -7.58 17.65
N PRO A 317 -3.32 -6.59 18.14
CA PRO A 317 -1.91 -6.46 17.77
C PRO A 317 -1.24 -7.83 17.80
N LEU A 318 -0.80 -8.26 16.62
CA LEU A 318 -0.22 -9.55 16.37
C LEU A 318 1.23 -9.52 16.84
N GLU A 319 1.62 -10.55 17.58
CA GLU A 319 3.03 -10.86 17.85
C GLU A 319 3.66 -11.56 16.63
N ASP A 320 2.86 -12.41 15.96
CA ASP A 320 3.27 -13.18 14.79
C ASP A 320 2.55 -12.74 13.50
N TRP A 321 3.30 -12.74 12.40
CA TRP A 321 2.85 -12.30 11.08
C TRP A 321 2.72 -13.50 10.14
N LEU A 322 1.80 -14.43 10.44
CA LEU A 322 1.71 -15.77 9.81
C LEU A 322 1.41 -15.76 8.30
N TYR A 323 0.96 -14.63 7.77
CA TYR A 323 0.53 -14.46 6.39
C TYR A 323 1.11 -13.14 5.85
N PRO A 324 1.31 -12.98 4.53
CA PRO A 324 1.42 -11.66 3.92
C PRO A 324 0.29 -10.75 4.43
N GLY A 325 0.59 -9.54 4.91
CA GLY A 325 -0.40 -8.69 5.59
C GLY A 325 -0.87 -9.20 6.97
N GLY A 326 -0.12 -10.09 7.62
CA GLY A 326 -0.19 -10.46 9.04
C GLY A 326 -1.19 -11.55 9.38
N ALA A 327 -2.39 -11.44 8.82
CA ALA A 327 -3.50 -12.35 9.09
C ALA A 327 -4.10 -12.93 7.80
N ALA A 328 -4.96 -13.94 7.93
CA ALA A 328 -5.64 -14.57 6.79
C ALA A 328 -6.44 -13.55 5.94
N HIS A 329 -7.01 -12.53 6.58
CA HIS A 329 -7.73 -11.43 5.92
C HIS A 329 -6.81 -10.28 5.43
N ARG A 330 -5.49 -10.40 5.60
CA ARG A 330 -4.45 -9.47 5.10
C ARG A 330 -4.50 -8.05 5.70
N LEU A 331 -5.13 -7.88 6.87
CA LEU A 331 -5.21 -6.61 7.60
C LEU A 331 -4.66 -6.73 9.03
N GLY A 332 -3.62 -7.54 9.20
CA GLY A 332 -2.93 -7.70 10.47
C GLY A 332 -2.36 -6.36 10.95
N GLN A 333 -2.36 -6.19 12.26
CA GLN A 333 -1.83 -5.00 12.94
C GLN A 333 -0.77 -5.46 13.92
N SER A 334 0.29 -4.67 14.10
CA SER A 334 1.27 -4.89 15.16
C SER A 334 1.15 -3.80 16.22
N ALA A 335 1.70 -4.02 17.40
CA ALA A 335 1.86 -2.96 18.38
C ALA A 335 2.84 -1.94 17.80
N GLY A 336 2.38 -0.71 17.53
CA GLY A 336 3.21 0.32 16.90
C GLY A 336 4.45 0.63 17.74
N SER A 337 5.61 0.75 17.08
CA SER A 337 6.84 1.29 17.66
C SER A 337 7.17 2.65 17.03
N LEU A 338 8.17 3.35 17.57
CA LEU A 338 8.80 4.43 16.82
C LEU A 338 9.30 3.85 15.48
N PRO A 339 9.06 4.53 14.34
CA PRO A 339 9.49 4.07 13.03
C PRO A 339 11.00 4.33 12.87
N LEU A 340 11.81 3.64 13.66
CA LEU A 340 13.26 3.68 13.54
C LEU A 340 13.63 2.82 12.33
N LEU A 341 14.09 3.45 11.25
CA LEU A 341 14.55 2.76 10.04
C LEU A 341 16.02 2.32 10.18
N LEU A 342 16.44 1.97 11.39
CA LEU A 342 17.77 1.46 11.66
C LEU A 342 17.81 -0.03 11.31
N SER A 343 18.65 -0.39 10.35
CA SER A 343 18.92 -1.79 10.03
C SER A 343 19.56 -2.47 11.24
N VAL A 344 18.89 -3.49 11.79
CA VAL A 344 19.44 -4.33 12.86
C VAL A 344 20.40 -5.37 12.26
N TRP A 345 19.95 -6.05 11.21
CA TRP A 345 20.73 -6.99 10.40
C TRP A 345 20.14 -7.07 8.99
N SER A 346 20.89 -7.66 8.05
CA SER A 346 20.42 -7.93 6.69
C SER A 346 20.88 -9.29 6.20
N GLN A 347 20.04 -9.96 5.41
CA GLN A 347 20.32 -11.26 4.80
C GLN A 347 20.13 -11.16 3.28
N PRO A 348 21.12 -11.54 2.45
CA PRO A 348 20.97 -11.54 1.01
C PRO A 348 19.99 -12.64 0.56
N THR A 349 19.15 -12.33 -0.43
CA THR A 349 18.27 -13.33 -1.06
C THR A 349 18.99 -14.13 -2.15
N THR A 350 20.20 -13.73 -2.55
CA THR A 350 21.08 -14.43 -3.48
C THR A 350 22.54 -14.03 -3.22
N GLU A 351 23.45 -14.99 -3.31
CA GLU A 351 24.90 -14.74 -3.21
C GLU A 351 25.58 -14.64 -4.58
N HIS A 352 24.83 -14.83 -5.68
CA HIS A 352 25.38 -14.85 -7.02
C HIS A 352 25.64 -13.42 -7.54
N PRO A 353 26.91 -13.01 -7.74
CA PRO A 353 27.22 -11.63 -8.11
C PRO A 353 26.59 -11.21 -9.44
N GLN A 354 26.46 -12.12 -10.41
CA GLN A 354 25.84 -11.79 -11.70
C GLN A 354 24.37 -11.41 -11.57
N ILE A 355 23.65 -12.01 -10.61
CA ILE A 355 22.24 -11.69 -10.36
C ILE A 355 22.15 -10.33 -9.68
N LEU A 356 23.01 -10.05 -8.69
CA LEU A 356 23.06 -8.76 -8.01
C LEU A 356 23.34 -7.62 -8.99
N ASP A 357 24.37 -7.73 -9.83
CA ASP A 357 24.70 -6.72 -10.85
C ASP A 357 23.51 -6.45 -11.80
N GLN A 358 22.77 -7.51 -12.14
CA GLN A 358 21.60 -7.40 -13.01
C GLN A 358 20.40 -6.77 -12.30
N MET A 359 20.22 -7.05 -11.00
CA MET A 359 19.19 -6.43 -10.17
C MET A 359 19.43 -4.93 -10.06
N ASP A 360 20.68 -4.51 -9.78
CA ASP A 360 21.03 -3.10 -9.65
C ASP A 360 20.72 -2.32 -10.93
N GLN A 361 21.15 -2.82 -12.09
CA GLN A 361 20.85 -2.19 -13.38
C GLN A 361 19.35 -2.14 -13.70
N LEU A 362 18.60 -3.17 -13.32
CA LEU A 362 17.14 -3.18 -13.51
C LEU A 362 16.44 -2.18 -12.59
N MET A 363 16.89 -2.06 -11.35
CA MET A 363 16.33 -1.11 -10.39
C MET A 363 16.56 0.33 -10.84
N ASP A 364 17.77 0.67 -11.29
CA ASP A 364 18.10 1.99 -11.83
C ASP A 364 17.16 2.37 -12.99
N ASP A 365 16.95 1.47 -13.94
CA ASP A 365 16.09 1.75 -15.10
C ASP A 365 14.58 1.78 -14.75
N LEU A 366 14.14 0.95 -13.79
CA LEU A 366 12.77 1.01 -13.29
C LEU A 366 12.51 2.32 -12.56
N GLU A 367 13.47 2.83 -11.79
CA GLU A 367 13.40 4.13 -11.13
C GLU A 367 13.33 5.27 -12.16
N VAL A 368 14.20 5.27 -13.17
CA VAL A 368 14.15 6.26 -14.27
C VAL A 368 12.79 6.24 -14.98
N SER A 369 12.22 5.04 -15.17
CA SER A 369 10.88 4.88 -15.77
C SER A 369 9.71 5.23 -14.83
N GLN A 370 9.99 5.55 -13.56
CA GLN A 370 8.99 5.80 -12.52
C GLN A 370 8.04 4.60 -12.32
N THR A 371 8.54 3.38 -12.53
CA THR A 371 7.79 2.16 -12.30
C THR A 371 7.94 1.74 -10.83
N PRO A 372 6.84 1.64 -10.07
CA PRO A 372 6.92 1.23 -8.66
C PRO A 372 7.39 -0.23 -8.54
N VAL A 373 8.37 -0.45 -7.67
CA VAL A 373 8.98 -1.76 -7.40
C VAL A 373 8.63 -2.23 -6.00
N ILE A 374 7.48 -2.91 -5.86
CA ILE A 374 7.08 -3.55 -4.59
C ILE A 374 7.44 -5.03 -4.69
N PRO A 375 8.33 -5.56 -3.83
CA PRO A 375 8.68 -6.97 -3.83
C PRO A 375 7.46 -7.87 -3.66
N ALA A 376 7.35 -8.88 -4.52
CA ALA A 376 6.31 -9.92 -4.42
C ALA A 376 6.66 -10.96 -3.35
N MET A 377 7.93 -11.04 -2.93
CA MET A 377 8.39 -11.89 -1.84
C MET A 377 8.13 -11.18 -0.52
N GLN A 378 7.17 -11.67 0.25
CA GLN A 378 6.79 -11.07 1.52
C GLN A 378 7.15 -12.04 2.66
N PRO A 379 8.04 -11.65 3.59
CA PRO A 379 8.39 -12.48 4.73
C PRO A 379 7.19 -12.63 5.68
N ILE A 380 7.22 -13.71 6.46
CA ILE A 380 6.32 -13.93 7.60
C ILE A 380 7.14 -14.05 8.88
N THR A 381 6.52 -13.80 10.03
CA THR A 381 7.13 -14.01 11.35
C THR A 381 6.34 -15.02 12.15
N VAL A 382 7.05 -15.96 12.80
CA VAL A 382 6.45 -17.01 13.62
C VAL A 382 7.36 -17.31 14.80
N ASN A 383 6.87 -17.11 16.03
CA ASN A 383 7.60 -17.40 17.27
C ASN A 383 9.04 -16.84 17.28
N GLY A 384 9.20 -15.57 16.88
CA GLY A 384 10.50 -14.89 16.83
C GLY A 384 11.40 -15.29 15.65
N LYS A 385 10.95 -16.17 14.75
CA LYS A 385 11.65 -16.51 13.50
C LYS A 385 11.12 -15.69 12.34
N ILE A 386 11.98 -15.33 11.40
CA ILE A 386 11.58 -14.71 10.13
C ILE A 386 11.76 -15.74 9.02
N ILE A 387 10.71 -15.92 8.23
CA ILE A 387 10.65 -16.94 7.17
C ILE A 387 10.37 -16.28 5.83
N PHE A 388 11.20 -16.57 4.82
CA PHE A 388 11.09 -15.96 3.50
C PHE A 388 11.73 -16.82 2.41
N ARG A 389 11.38 -16.54 1.16
CA ARG A 389 11.97 -17.18 -0.03
C ARG A 389 13.25 -16.45 -0.46
N THR A 390 14.27 -17.23 -0.79
CA THR A 390 15.49 -16.78 -1.46
C THR A 390 15.47 -17.24 -2.92
N PHE A 391 16.52 -16.92 -3.68
CA PHE A 391 16.71 -17.44 -5.03
C PHE A 391 17.11 -18.93 -5.06
N GLU A 392 17.35 -19.54 -3.91
CA GLU A 392 17.72 -20.95 -3.77
C GLU A 392 16.58 -21.80 -3.20
N GLY A 393 15.74 -21.25 -2.33
CA GLY A 393 14.67 -22.00 -1.68
C GLY A 393 13.99 -21.22 -0.56
N LEU A 394 13.51 -21.94 0.45
CA LEU A 394 12.95 -21.37 1.68
C LEU A 394 14.06 -21.15 2.70
N CYS A 395 14.08 -20.00 3.36
CA CYS A 395 15.04 -19.67 4.41
C CYS A 395 14.30 -19.29 5.70
N VAL A 396 14.81 -19.79 6.82
CA VAL A 396 14.34 -19.45 8.16
C VAL A 396 15.50 -18.93 8.97
N VAL A 397 15.33 -17.73 9.51
CA VAL A 397 16.34 -17.06 10.34
C VAL A 397 15.77 -16.72 11.72
N ASP A 398 16.65 -16.58 12.69
CA ASP A 398 16.34 -15.95 13.98
C ASP A 398 16.04 -14.47 13.77
N GLY A 399 14.93 -13.97 14.33
CA GLY A 399 14.45 -12.61 14.07
C GLY A 399 15.29 -11.51 14.70
N ASP A 400 15.98 -11.80 15.80
CA ASP A 400 16.79 -10.80 16.52
C ASP A 400 18.21 -10.71 15.92
N SER A 401 18.81 -11.85 15.58
CA SER A 401 20.20 -11.93 15.13
C SER A 401 20.39 -12.04 13.62
N GLY A 402 19.38 -12.55 12.89
CA GLY A 402 19.49 -12.89 11.47
C GLY A 402 20.25 -14.19 11.19
N GLU A 403 20.60 -14.98 12.21
CA GLU A 403 21.27 -16.28 12.02
C GLU A 403 20.35 -17.26 11.27
N ILE A 404 20.88 -17.91 10.22
CA ILE A 404 20.15 -18.95 9.47
C ILE A 404 19.98 -20.18 10.37
N LEU A 405 18.74 -20.51 10.69
CA LEU A 405 18.39 -21.71 11.44
C LEU A 405 18.36 -22.93 10.52
N TRP A 406 17.73 -22.78 9.34
CA TRP A 406 17.76 -23.78 8.27
C TRP A 406 17.33 -23.17 6.93
N GLU A 407 17.71 -23.84 5.85
CA GLU A 407 17.32 -23.50 4.47
C GLU A 407 16.94 -24.76 3.68
N THR A 408 16.05 -24.61 2.72
CA THR A 408 15.84 -25.61 1.66
C THR A 408 16.56 -25.20 0.39
N ARG A 409 16.74 -26.17 -0.52
CA ARG A 409 17.23 -25.92 -1.87
C ARG A 409 16.27 -26.54 -2.86
N ASP A 410 15.71 -25.70 -3.72
CA ASP A 410 14.87 -26.15 -4.81
C ASP A 410 15.73 -26.92 -5.82
N ASP A 411 15.23 -28.04 -6.34
CA ASP A 411 15.95 -28.85 -7.34
C ASP A 411 16.33 -28.03 -8.59
N ILE A 412 15.46 -27.09 -8.96
CA ILE A 412 15.69 -26.12 -10.04
C ILE A 412 15.40 -24.72 -9.51
N SER A 413 16.42 -24.12 -8.89
CA SER A 413 16.29 -22.81 -8.25
C SER A 413 16.29 -21.64 -9.25
N PRO A 414 15.64 -20.51 -8.92
CA PRO A 414 15.76 -19.25 -9.68
C PRO A 414 17.22 -18.86 -9.94
N ALA A 415 18.10 -19.00 -8.95
CA ALA A 415 19.52 -18.73 -9.09
C ALA A 415 20.17 -19.60 -10.17
N MET A 416 19.86 -20.91 -10.18
CA MET A 416 20.36 -21.83 -11.20
C MET A 416 19.91 -21.41 -12.61
N LEU A 417 18.65 -21.02 -12.77
CA LEU A 417 18.10 -20.60 -14.07
C LEU A 417 18.79 -19.33 -14.59
N LEU A 418 19.06 -18.36 -13.71
CA LEU A 418 19.66 -17.06 -14.07
C LEU A 418 21.18 -17.12 -14.25
N THR A 419 21.87 -18.04 -13.55
CA THR A 419 23.33 -18.19 -13.68
C THR A 419 23.76 -19.13 -14.80
N ASN A 420 22.99 -20.21 -15.05
CA ASN A 420 23.31 -21.17 -16.10
C ASN A 420 23.01 -20.61 -17.50
N THR A 421 22.10 -19.65 -17.58
CA THR A 421 21.92 -18.80 -18.77
C THR A 421 23.13 -17.90 -19.04
N ALA A 422 23.89 -17.49 -18.01
CA ALA A 422 25.08 -16.64 -18.17
C ALA A 422 26.35 -17.37 -18.66
N LYS A 423 26.53 -18.66 -18.33
CA LYS A 423 27.71 -19.44 -18.76
C LYS A 423 27.79 -19.63 -20.28
N GLY A 424 26.65 -19.80 -20.96
CA GLY A 424 26.60 -19.89 -22.42
C GLY A 424 26.76 -18.55 -23.16
N VAL A 425 26.63 -17.43 -22.44
CA VAL A 425 26.58 -16.08 -23.03
C VAL A 425 27.94 -15.40 -23.02
N LYS A 426 28.76 -15.60 -21.97
CA LYS A 426 30.06 -14.91 -21.85
C LYS A 426 31.10 -15.33 -22.90
N GLU A 427 31.05 -16.58 -23.38
CA GLU A 427 31.95 -17.07 -24.45
C GLU A 427 31.58 -16.55 -25.85
N ILE A 428 30.34 -16.06 -26.06
CA ILE A 428 29.83 -15.67 -27.39
C ILE A 428 29.64 -14.14 -27.51
N MET A 429 29.55 -13.41 -26.40
CA MET A 429 29.33 -11.94 -26.33
C MET A 429 30.47 -11.07 -26.89
N GLN A 430 31.63 -11.62 -27.25
CA GLN A 430 32.68 -10.84 -27.93
C GLN A 430 32.33 -10.53 -29.41
N GLN A 431 31.23 -11.07 -29.95
CA GLN A 431 30.81 -10.80 -31.32
C GLN A 431 29.40 -10.18 -31.38
N ARG A 432 29.38 -8.85 -31.35
CA ARG A 432 28.35 -7.96 -31.93
C ARG A 432 26.90 -8.24 -31.53
N GLY A 433 26.40 -7.50 -30.51
CA GLY A 433 25.07 -6.86 -30.45
C GLY A 433 23.86 -7.57 -31.10
N VAL A 434 23.78 -8.89 -31.03
CA VAL A 434 22.71 -9.71 -31.60
C VAL A 434 22.17 -10.57 -30.48
N VAL A 435 20.84 -10.64 -30.37
CA VAL A 435 20.14 -11.59 -29.49
C VAL A 435 20.47 -13.00 -29.98
N VAL A 436 21.36 -13.72 -29.28
CA VAL A 436 21.74 -15.08 -29.64
C VAL A 436 20.93 -16.08 -28.80
N ARG A 437 20.31 -17.05 -29.48
CA ARG A 437 19.74 -18.25 -28.85
C ARG A 437 20.85 -19.28 -28.66
N VAL A 438 21.13 -19.67 -27.42
CA VAL A 438 22.03 -20.79 -27.09
C VAL A 438 21.16 -21.93 -26.56
N ASN A 439 21.25 -23.11 -27.19
CA ASN A 439 20.51 -24.32 -26.80
C ASN A 439 18.99 -24.14 -26.59
N GLY A 440 18.34 -23.32 -27.43
CA GLY A 440 16.88 -23.09 -27.35
C GLY A 440 16.44 -22.05 -26.32
N MET A 441 17.33 -21.54 -25.48
CA MET A 441 17.04 -20.43 -24.56
C MET A 441 17.37 -19.09 -25.21
N ALA A 442 16.40 -18.17 -25.20
CA ALA A 442 16.66 -16.75 -25.40
C ALA A 442 17.16 -16.18 -24.07
N VAL A 443 18.47 -15.97 -23.96
CA VAL A 443 19.05 -15.21 -22.86
C VAL A 443 19.20 -13.78 -23.35
N SER A 444 18.36 -12.88 -22.85
CA SER A 444 18.67 -11.46 -22.97
C SER A 444 19.46 -11.11 -21.71
N PRO A 445 20.79 -10.95 -21.74
CA PRO A 445 21.40 -10.12 -20.71
C PRO A 445 20.73 -8.75 -20.78
N TYR A 446 20.62 -8.11 -19.63
CA TYR A 446 19.96 -6.82 -19.57
C TYR A 446 20.80 -5.79 -20.34
N PHE A 447 20.22 -5.19 -21.38
CA PHE A 447 20.89 -4.27 -22.30
C PHE A 447 20.33 -2.83 -22.20
N GLY A 448 19.76 -2.45 -21.05
CA GLY A 448 19.19 -1.12 -20.83
C GLY A 448 17.90 -0.82 -21.61
N HIS A 449 17.24 -1.86 -22.13
CA HIS A 449 15.97 -1.74 -22.84
C HIS A 449 14.99 -2.79 -22.27
N GLN A 450 13.75 -2.37 -22.00
CA GLN A 450 12.64 -3.22 -21.54
C GLN A 450 12.77 -3.76 -20.09
N ALA A 451 13.24 -2.95 -19.14
CA ALA A 451 13.30 -3.30 -17.70
C ALA A 451 12.00 -3.95 -17.20
N GLU A 452 10.85 -3.36 -17.55
CA GLU A 452 9.54 -3.87 -17.17
C GLU A 452 9.19 -5.27 -17.70
N GLN A 453 9.75 -5.67 -18.85
CA GLN A 453 9.46 -6.94 -19.51
C GLN A 453 10.50 -8.01 -19.17
N HIS A 454 11.54 -7.63 -18.42
CA HIS A 454 12.61 -8.53 -18.07
C HIS A 454 12.10 -9.66 -17.15
N PRO A 455 12.49 -10.94 -17.37
CA PRO A 455 12.04 -12.06 -16.54
C PRO A 455 12.32 -11.88 -15.05
N LEU A 456 13.47 -11.30 -14.70
CA LEU A 456 13.84 -11.00 -13.31
C LEU A 456 12.90 -9.98 -12.67
N THR A 457 12.45 -8.96 -13.41
CA THR A 457 11.44 -7.99 -12.94
C THR A 457 10.11 -8.67 -12.63
N ASN A 458 9.65 -9.56 -13.52
CA ASN A 458 8.43 -10.34 -13.28
C ASN A 458 8.58 -11.26 -12.06
N PHE A 459 9.75 -11.88 -11.88
CA PHE A 459 10.03 -12.74 -10.74
C PHE A 459 10.04 -11.98 -9.42
N LEU A 460 10.76 -10.85 -9.35
CA LEU A 460 10.93 -10.07 -8.13
C LEU A 460 9.65 -9.34 -7.70
N PHE A 461 8.90 -8.75 -8.64
CA PHE A 461 7.84 -7.79 -8.32
C PHE A 461 6.43 -8.24 -8.72
N ARG A 462 6.29 -9.34 -9.49
CA ARG A 462 4.98 -9.76 -10.03
C ARG A 462 4.63 -11.22 -9.77
N ASN A 463 5.57 -12.03 -9.30
CA ASN A 463 5.35 -13.46 -9.05
C ASN A 463 5.07 -13.75 -7.56
N ALA A 464 3.88 -13.34 -7.11
CA ALA A 464 3.44 -13.63 -5.75
C ALA A 464 3.28 -15.12 -5.46
N VAL A 465 3.04 -15.96 -6.48
CA VAL A 465 2.84 -17.42 -6.31
C VAL A 465 4.08 -18.07 -5.72
N HIS A 466 5.27 -17.71 -6.21
CA HIS A 466 6.52 -18.22 -5.66
C HIS A 466 6.92 -17.50 -4.37
N GLY A 467 6.81 -16.17 -4.34
CA GLY A 467 7.33 -15.34 -3.24
C GLY A 467 6.49 -15.38 -1.96
N THR A 468 5.24 -15.84 -2.01
CA THR A 468 4.35 -15.87 -0.85
C THR A 468 4.60 -17.11 -0.01
N VAL A 469 4.72 -16.90 1.30
CA VAL A 469 4.81 -17.93 2.33
C VAL A 469 3.63 -17.77 3.30
N SER A 470 3.17 -18.85 3.93
CA SER A 470 2.15 -18.78 4.99
C SER A 470 2.38 -19.81 6.08
N SER A 471 1.80 -19.63 7.26
CA SER A 471 1.97 -20.53 8.39
C SER A 471 0.69 -20.67 9.23
N ASP A 472 0.61 -21.75 10.01
CA ASP A 472 -0.37 -21.97 11.07
C ASP A 472 0.26 -21.90 12.49
N GLY A 473 1.50 -21.39 12.59
CA GLY A 473 2.27 -21.30 13.83
C GLY A 473 3.18 -22.50 14.11
N HIS A 474 2.97 -23.64 13.44
CA HIS A 474 3.78 -24.85 13.63
C HIS A 474 4.49 -25.26 12.33
N ALA A 475 3.78 -25.09 11.22
CA ALA A 475 4.23 -25.44 9.89
C ALA A 475 4.28 -24.21 8.99
N VAL A 476 5.17 -24.25 8.01
CA VAL A 476 5.23 -23.28 6.92
C VAL A 476 4.80 -23.94 5.61
N TYR A 477 3.99 -23.21 4.86
CA TYR A 477 3.35 -23.63 3.63
C TYR A 477 3.86 -22.80 2.46
N VAL A 478 4.33 -23.48 1.43
CA VAL A 478 4.91 -22.86 0.24
C VAL A 478 4.45 -23.57 -1.04
N ILE A 479 4.40 -22.80 -2.13
CA ILE A 479 4.22 -23.36 -3.47
C ILE A 479 5.60 -23.64 -4.06
N GLU A 480 5.77 -24.84 -4.59
CA GLU A 480 6.97 -25.40 -5.21
C GLU A 480 6.65 -25.99 -6.58
N ASP A 481 7.72 -26.38 -7.29
CA ASP A 481 7.69 -26.96 -8.63
C ASP A 481 6.96 -26.11 -9.67
N ASN A 482 6.68 -24.84 -9.36
CA ASN A 482 6.11 -23.93 -10.32
C ASN A 482 7.20 -23.57 -11.35
N ALA A 483 6.90 -23.70 -12.64
CA ALA A 483 7.87 -23.34 -13.67
C ALA A 483 8.10 -21.80 -13.70
N LEU A 484 9.24 -21.37 -13.17
CA LEU A 484 9.64 -19.96 -13.07
C LEU A 484 10.38 -19.47 -14.32
N LEU A 485 10.45 -18.15 -14.50
CA LEU A 485 11.37 -17.48 -15.45
C LEU A 485 11.30 -18.07 -16.87
N SER A 486 10.16 -17.90 -17.55
CA SER A 486 10.00 -18.38 -18.93
C SER A 486 10.96 -17.67 -19.89
N ASN A 487 11.48 -18.42 -20.86
CA ASN A 487 12.34 -17.91 -21.93
C ASN A 487 11.55 -17.29 -23.10
N GLN A 488 10.21 -17.30 -23.03
CA GLN A 488 9.34 -16.69 -24.03
C GLN A 488 8.93 -15.30 -23.57
N SER A 489 9.23 -14.29 -24.40
CA SER A 489 8.70 -12.95 -24.20
C SER A 489 7.16 -13.01 -24.18
N ALA A 490 6.54 -12.28 -23.25
CA ALA A 490 5.07 -12.18 -23.12
C ALA A 490 4.37 -11.77 -24.43
N TYR A 491 5.12 -11.21 -25.38
CA TYR A 491 4.66 -10.86 -26.73
C TYR A 491 4.36 -12.06 -27.64
N ASN A 492 4.85 -13.27 -27.35
CA ASN A 492 4.63 -14.47 -28.18
C ASN A 492 3.44 -15.34 -27.73
N TYR A 493 2.42 -14.73 -27.12
CA TYR A 493 1.20 -15.41 -26.66
C TYR A 493 0.43 -16.16 -27.78
N TYR A 494 0.66 -15.78 -29.04
CA TYR A 494 0.04 -16.41 -30.22
C TYR A 494 0.85 -17.58 -30.82
N SER A 495 1.95 -17.99 -30.20
CA SER A 495 2.72 -19.14 -30.68
C SER A 495 2.07 -20.44 -30.20
N ASN A 496 1.75 -21.34 -31.14
CA ASN A 496 1.13 -22.63 -30.86
C ASN A 496 2.13 -23.66 -30.26
N ARG A 497 3.17 -23.19 -29.56
CA ARG A 497 4.26 -24.01 -28.99
C ARG A 497 4.09 -24.09 -27.49
N SER A 498 4.09 -25.29 -26.94
CA SER A 498 4.09 -25.48 -25.49
C SER A 498 5.39 -24.93 -24.89
N LEU A 499 5.29 -24.22 -23.76
CA LEU A 499 6.44 -23.76 -22.98
C LEU A 499 7.31 -24.94 -22.51
N ALA A 500 6.68 -26.08 -22.22
CA ALA A 500 7.35 -27.30 -21.80
C ALA A 500 8.26 -27.91 -22.89
N ASP A 501 7.92 -27.75 -24.17
CA ASP A 501 8.66 -28.40 -25.27
C ASP A 501 10.08 -27.84 -25.45
N ASN A 502 10.36 -26.63 -24.94
CA ASN A 502 11.66 -25.97 -25.06
C ASN A 502 12.32 -25.70 -23.70
N ASP A 503 11.85 -26.37 -22.64
CA ASP A 503 12.46 -26.27 -21.32
C ASP A 503 13.54 -27.34 -21.14
N GLN A 504 14.80 -26.92 -21.07
CA GLN A 504 15.95 -27.82 -20.89
C GLN A 504 15.95 -28.57 -19.56
N TYR A 505 15.20 -28.08 -18.58
CA TYR A 505 15.06 -28.71 -17.27
C TYR A 505 13.82 -29.59 -17.17
N HIS A 506 13.08 -29.75 -18.28
CA HIS A 506 11.87 -30.57 -18.36
C HIS A 506 10.87 -30.30 -17.24
N ARG A 507 10.77 -29.03 -16.82
CA ARG A 507 9.87 -28.62 -15.73
C ARG A 507 8.40 -28.78 -16.13
N ASP A 508 7.57 -29.04 -15.15
CA ASP A 508 6.12 -29.06 -15.35
C ASP A 508 5.58 -27.62 -15.35
N TRP A 509 5.05 -27.19 -16.49
CA TRP A 509 4.41 -25.88 -16.66
C TRP A 509 2.90 -25.93 -16.39
N GLY A 510 2.33 -27.12 -16.16
CA GLY A 510 0.90 -27.35 -16.01
C GLY A 510 0.44 -27.56 -14.57
N THR A 511 1.36 -27.80 -13.63
CA THR A 511 1.02 -28.07 -12.23
C THR A 511 1.89 -27.29 -11.26
N ASN A 512 1.41 -27.18 -10.02
CA ASN A 512 2.15 -26.66 -8.88
C ASN A 512 2.09 -27.70 -7.76
N ARG A 513 3.05 -27.66 -6.84
CA ARG A 513 3.07 -28.49 -5.64
C ARG A 513 2.94 -27.60 -4.40
N LEU A 514 1.99 -27.90 -3.51
CA LEU A 514 1.91 -27.30 -2.19
C LEU A 514 2.68 -28.19 -1.22
N SER A 515 3.70 -27.62 -0.57
CA SER A 515 4.55 -28.33 0.37
C SER A 515 4.43 -27.71 1.76
N SER A 516 4.53 -28.55 2.78
CA SER A 516 4.55 -28.15 4.18
C SER A 516 5.84 -28.58 4.86
N TYR A 517 6.45 -27.65 5.60
CA TYR A 517 7.68 -27.87 6.36
C TYR A 517 7.43 -27.57 7.84
N ASP A 518 8.02 -28.37 8.71
CA ASP A 518 8.07 -28.10 10.13
C ASP A 518 9.00 -26.90 10.41
N ILE A 519 8.51 -25.90 11.15
CA ILE A 519 9.24 -24.63 11.35
C ILE A 519 10.51 -24.81 12.17
N GLU A 520 10.54 -25.76 13.10
CA GLU A 520 11.68 -25.96 13.99
C GLU A 520 12.80 -26.78 13.31
N THR A 521 12.43 -27.78 12.53
CA THR A 521 13.39 -28.77 11.99
C THR A 521 13.69 -28.59 10.51
N GLY A 522 12.87 -27.85 9.77
CA GLY A 522 12.97 -27.74 8.30
C GLY A 522 12.59 -29.03 7.57
N ARG A 523 12.06 -30.04 8.28
CA ARG A 523 11.67 -31.30 7.66
C ARG A 523 10.36 -31.13 6.88
N GLN A 524 10.35 -31.57 5.63
CA GLN A 524 9.13 -31.67 4.84
C GLN A 524 8.17 -32.69 5.47
N MET A 525 6.96 -32.25 5.81
CA MET A 525 5.94 -33.07 6.45
C MET A 525 5.05 -33.76 5.42
N TRP A 526 4.64 -33.02 4.40
CA TRP A 526 3.83 -33.52 3.29
C TRP A 526 3.94 -32.60 2.07
N SER A 527 3.55 -33.13 0.92
CA SER A 527 3.32 -32.37 -0.30
C SER A 527 2.09 -32.90 -1.04
N ILE A 528 1.39 -32.01 -1.73
CA ILE A 528 0.22 -32.34 -2.56
C ILE A 528 0.27 -31.55 -3.87
N GLY A 529 -0.16 -32.18 -4.96
CA GLY A 529 -0.09 -31.61 -6.31
C GLY A 529 1.05 -32.21 -7.14
N GLY A 530 1.50 -31.47 -8.16
CA GLY A 530 2.48 -31.94 -9.13
C GLY A 530 1.88 -32.77 -10.27
N SER A 531 2.75 -33.22 -11.19
CA SER A 531 2.34 -34.08 -12.31
C SER A 531 1.80 -35.40 -11.77
N ARG A 532 0.68 -35.88 -12.34
CA ARG A 532 0.09 -37.18 -11.95
C ARG A 532 1.10 -38.30 -12.20
N VAL A 533 1.73 -38.79 -11.13
CA VAL A 533 2.57 -40.00 -11.20
C VAL A 533 1.63 -41.17 -11.48
N SER A 534 1.80 -41.82 -12.63
CA SER A 534 0.95 -42.94 -13.07
C SER A 534 1.26 -44.27 -12.36
N GLU A 535 2.26 -44.29 -11.47
CA GLU A 535 2.54 -45.47 -10.66
C GLU A 535 1.55 -45.55 -9.49
N THR A 536 0.81 -46.65 -9.49
CA THR A 536 -0.02 -47.07 -8.38
C THR A 536 0.91 -47.33 -7.20
N ILE A 537 0.70 -46.61 -6.10
CA ILE A 537 1.33 -46.95 -4.82
C ILE A 537 0.73 -48.29 -4.40
N ASP A 538 1.41 -49.39 -4.71
CA ASP A 538 1.11 -50.67 -4.08
C ASP A 538 1.38 -50.51 -2.59
N SER A 539 0.30 -50.42 -1.81
CA SER A 539 0.40 -50.46 -0.36
C SER A 539 0.98 -51.81 0.07
N PRO A 540 1.85 -51.85 1.08
CA PRO A 540 2.48 -53.09 1.56
C PRO A 540 1.47 -54.13 2.08
#